data_AF-A0A8S9W6Y4-F1
#
_entry.id   AF-A0A8S9W6Y4-F1
#
_cell.length_a   1.000
_cell.length_b   1.000
_cell.length_c   1.000
_cell.angle_alpha   90.00
_cell.angle_beta   90.00
_cell.angle_gamma   90.00
#
_symmetry.space_group_name_H-M   'P 1'
#
loop_
_entity.id
_entity.type
_entity.pdbx_description
1 polymer ?
#
loop_
_entity_poly.entity_id
_entity_poly.type
_entity_poly.pdbx_seq_one_letter_code
_entity_poly.pdbx_strand_id
1 'polypeptide(L)'
;RAVIVPVEEPGWAPPGLQKQIREKLESIGVECEFPKPFCSLTLTGKPVIDMFVKLGFGKPELKICLSEDGRFFTRVEVVRDAPCGSTWFVARKLKWSDIADYKETISNAHHSYPCTASMDRDVQLEDTILHKGGYIIREAVEKGLR
;
A
#
# COMPACT_ATOMS: atom_id res chain seq x y z
N ARG A 1 -19.52 -10.91 6.46
CA ARG A 1 -18.58 -10.53 7.56
C ARG A 1 -17.18 -10.81 7.05
N ALA A 2 -16.18 -9.99 7.40
CA ALA A 2 -14.82 -10.19 6.93
C ALA A 2 -13.77 -9.89 8.01
N VAL A 3 -12.59 -10.49 7.86
CA VAL A 3 -11.39 -10.23 8.66
C VAL A 3 -10.23 -9.93 7.71
N ILE A 4 -9.64 -8.75 7.82
CA ILE A 4 -8.38 -8.44 7.14
C ILE A 4 -7.28 -8.48 8.20
N VAL A 5 -6.23 -9.26 7.96
CA VAL A 5 -5.08 -9.38 8.86
C VAL A 5 -3.84 -8.87 8.13
N PRO A 6 -3.49 -7.59 8.28
CA PRO A 6 -2.26 -7.04 7.73
C PRO A 6 -1.05 -7.77 8.28
N VAL A 7 -0.25 -8.37 7.40
CA VAL A 7 1.02 -9.00 7.76
C VAL A 7 2.10 -7.94 7.61
N GLU A 8 2.31 -7.16 8.66
CA GLU A 8 3.23 -6.03 8.68
C GLU A 8 4.56 -6.34 9.36
N GLU A 9 4.68 -7.50 9.99
CA GLU A 9 5.87 -7.95 10.71
C GLU A 9 6.19 -9.39 10.27
N PRO A 10 7.44 -9.70 9.83
CA PRO A 10 7.81 -11.05 9.37
C PRO A 10 7.36 -12.20 10.28
N GLY A 11 7.44 -12.01 11.60
CA GLY A 11 7.01 -13.02 12.57
C GLY A 11 5.50 -13.17 12.74
N TRP A 12 4.70 -12.22 12.23
CA TRP A 12 3.25 -12.23 12.40
C TRP A 12 2.57 -13.08 11.33
N ALA A 13 1.58 -13.88 11.76
CA ALA A 13 0.74 -14.68 10.88
C ALA A 13 1.55 -15.44 9.81
N PRO A 14 2.42 -16.41 10.18
CA PRO A 14 3.17 -17.20 9.20
C PRO A 14 2.24 -17.98 8.27
N PRO A 15 2.68 -18.39 7.06
CA PRO A 15 1.81 -18.96 6.04
C PRO A 15 0.95 -20.15 6.50
N GLY A 16 1.52 -21.02 7.33
CA GLY A 16 0.79 -22.16 7.92
C GLY A 16 -0.37 -21.71 8.81
N LEU A 17 -0.16 -20.67 9.63
CA LEU A 17 -1.21 -20.09 10.47
C LEU A 17 -2.26 -19.37 9.62
N GLN A 18 -1.86 -18.62 8.59
CA GLN A 18 -2.81 -17.97 7.67
C GLN A 18 -3.75 -18.99 7.03
N LYS A 19 -3.22 -20.13 6.59
CA LYS A 19 -4.03 -21.22 6.01
C LYS A 19 -5.04 -21.76 7.03
N GLN A 20 -4.60 -22.06 8.25
CA GLN A 20 -5.49 -22.58 9.30
C GLN A 20 -6.59 -21.58 9.69
N ILE A 21 -6.26 -20.28 9.79
CA ILE A 21 -7.25 -19.25 10.10
C ILE A 21 -8.23 -19.11 8.93
N ARG A 22 -7.74 -19.11 7.69
CA ARG A 22 -8.57 -19.03 6.48
C ARG A 22 -9.59 -20.15 6.44
N GLU A 23 -9.15 -21.40 6.58
CA GLU A 23 -10.04 -22.58 6.58
C GLU A 23 -11.12 -22.46 7.65
N LYS A 24 -10.76 -22.02 8.87
CA LYS A 24 -11.71 -21.84 9.97
C LYS A 24 -12.73 -20.73 9.70
N LEU A 25 -12.28 -19.56 9.25
CA LEU A 25 -13.15 -18.41 8.98
C LEU A 25 -14.08 -18.66 7.80
N GLU A 26 -13.56 -19.22 6.71
CA GLU A 26 -14.35 -19.51 5.51
C GLU A 26 -15.39 -20.61 5.78
N SER A 27 -15.09 -21.59 6.65
CA SER A 27 -16.07 -22.63 7.06
C SER A 27 -17.31 -22.08 7.77
N ILE A 28 -17.24 -20.87 8.35
CA ILE A 28 -18.35 -20.18 9.01
C ILE A 28 -18.85 -18.96 8.20
N GLY A 29 -18.49 -18.87 6.91
CA GLY A 29 -18.92 -17.82 6.00
C GLY A 29 -18.32 -16.44 6.31
N VAL A 30 -17.11 -16.39 6.87
CA VAL A 30 -16.36 -15.15 7.11
C VAL A 30 -15.23 -15.05 6.08
N GLU A 31 -15.29 -14.01 5.24
CA GLU A 31 -14.23 -13.69 4.29
C GLU A 31 -12.94 -13.31 5.03
N CYS A 32 -11.77 -13.67 4.51
CA CYS A 32 -10.53 -13.16 5.07
C CYS A 32 -9.41 -12.95 4.07
N GLU A 33 -8.54 -11.98 4.34
CA GLU A 33 -7.32 -11.73 3.57
C GLU A 33 -6.13 -11.39 4.47
N PHE A 34 -4.93 -11.72 4.00
CA PHE A 34 -3.67 -11.55 4.73
C PHE A 34 -2.67 -10.73 3.89
N PRO A 35 -2.96 -9.45 3.58
CA PRO A 35 -2.10 -8.63 2.72
C PRO A 35 -0.74 -8.39 3.39
N LYS A 36 0.33 -8.42 2.59
CA LYS A 36 1.72 -8.25 3.04
C LYS A 36 2.48 -7.32 2.08
N PRO A 37 2.67 -6.02 2.39
CA PRO A 37 2.08 -5.23 3.50
C PRO A 37 0.57 -4.97 3.32
N PHE A 38 -0.10 -4.26 4.24
CA PHE A 38 -1.53 -3.92 4.12
C PHE A 38 -1.83 -3.17 2.82
N CYS A 39 -0.95 -2.26 2.41
CA CYS A 39 -1.08 -1.53 1.15
C CYS A 39 -0.86 -2.41 -0.10
N SER A 40 -0.70 -3.73 0.02
CA SER A 40 -0.77 -4.66 -1.12
C SER A 40 -2.19 -5.10 -1.46
N LEU A 41 -3.17 -4.85 -0.58
CA LEU A 41 -4.56 -5.32 -0.74
C LEU A 41 -5.21 -4.76 -2.01
N THR A 42 -5.73 -5.63 -2.86
CA THR A 42 -6.47 -5.28 -4.08
C THR A 42 -7.88 -5.87 -4.02
N LEU A 43 -8.70 -5.61 -5.06
CA LEU A 43 -9.97 -6.30 -5.20
C LEU A 43 -9.72 -7.80 -5.30
N THR A 44 -10.43 -8.57 -4.49
CA THR A 44 -10.25 -10.02 -4.32
C THR A 44 -11.46 -10.82 -4.79
N GLY A 45 -12.59 -10.16 -5.07
CA GLY A 45 -13.86 -10.80 -5.38
C GLY A 45 -14.66 -11.21 -4.14
N LYS A 46 -14.16 -10.91 -2.94
CA LYS A 46 -14.84 -11.10 -1.65
C LYS A 46 -15.64 -9.85 -1.32
N PRO A 47 -17.00 -9.88 -1.38
CA PRO A 47 -17.83 -8.67 -1.38
C PRO A 47 -17.57 -7.67 -0.24
N VAL A 48 -17.34 -8.14 0.99
CA VAL A 48 -17.13 -7.25 2.14
C VAL A 48 -15.72 -6.66 2.13
N ILE A 49 -14.71 -7.44 1.75
CA ILE A 49 -13.33 -6.94 1.60
C ILE A 49 -13.23 -5.97 0.42
N ASP A 50 -13.90 -6.26 -0.70
CA ASP A 50 -13.94 -5.38 -1.86
C ASP A 50 -14.65 -4.06 -1.56
N MET A 51 -15.65 -4.06 -0.67
CA MET A 51 -16.26 -2.82 -0.17
C MET A 51 -15.22 -1.96 0.58
N PHE A 52 -14.39 -2.55 1.44
CA PHE A 52 -13.30 -1.82 2.09
C PHE A 52 -12.33 -1.21 1.08
N VAL A 53 -11.98 -1.96 0.02
CA VAL A 53 -11.09 -1.45 -1.03
C VAL A 53 -11.73 -0.30 -1.81
N LYS A 54 -13.04 -0.41 -2.11
CA LYS A 54 -13.82 0.63 -2.81
C LYS A 54 -14.08 1.88 -1.96
N LEU A 55 -13.95 1.81 -0.64
CA LEU A 55 -13.93 2.99 0.24
C LEU A 55 -12.66 3.83 0.09
N GLY A 56 -11.68 3.35 -0.69
CA GLY A 56 -10.45 4.09 -0.98
C GLY A 56 -9.25 3.66 -0.15
N PHE A 57 -9.24 2.43 0.38
CA PHE A 57 -8.10 1.89 1.16
C PHE A 57 -7.52 0.61 0.54
N GLY A 58 -6.20 0.50 0.43
CA GLY A 58 -5.51 -0.70 -0.05
C GLY A 58 -4.31 -0.35 -0.92
N LYS A 59 -4.17 -1.03 -2.06
CA LYS A 59 -3.11 -0.71 -3.04
C LYS A 59 -3.27 0.72 -3.55
N PRO A 60 -2.28 1.60 -3.45
CA PRO A 60 -2.49 3.00 -3.77
C PRO A 60 -2.82 3.25 -5.23
N GLU A 61 -3.61 4.29 -5.47
CA GLU A 61 -3.97 4.78 -6.80
C GLU A 61 -3.97 6.31 -6.79
N LEU A 62 -3.28 6.90 -7.76
CA LEU A 62 -3.00 8.33 -7.82
C LEU A 62 -3.41 8.91 -9.17
N LYS A 63 -3.96 10.12 -9.16
CA LYS A 63 -4.11 10.97 -10.35
C LYS A 63 -3.13 12.13 -10.25
N ILE A 64 -2.27 12.29 -11.26
CA ILE A 64 -1.18 13.26 -11.22
C ILE A 64 -1.37 14.29 -12.34
N CYS A 65 -1.11 15.55 -12.02
CA CYS A 65 -0.96 16.62 -12.99
C CYS A 65 0.43 17.24 -12.82
N LEU A 66 1.05 17.57 -13.96
CA LEU A 66 2.35 18.21 -14.02
C LEU A 66 2.20 19.69 -14.40
N SER A 67 3.29 20.45 -14.32
CA SER A 67 3.42 21.77 -14.93
C SER A 67 3.41 21.66 -16.46
N GLU A 68 3.17 22.79 -17.16
CA GLU A 68 3.15 22.82 -18.62
C GLU A 68 4.46 22.33 -19.27
N ASP A 69 5.60 22.60 -18.61
CA ASP A 69 6.93 22.14 -19.01
C ASP A 69 7.28 20.73 -18.54
N GLY A 70 6.36 20.06 -17.81
CA GLY A 70 6.51 18.71 -17.29
C GLY A 70 7.50 18.56 -16.14
N ARG A 71 8.06 19.65 -15.60
CA ARG A 71 9.13 19.58 -14.59
C ARG A 71 8.63 19.36 -13.16
N PHE A 72 7.43 19.83 -12.82
CA PHE A 72 6.94 19.80 -11.44
C PHE A 72 5.60 19.11 -11.31
N PHE A 73 5.36 18.45 -10.18
CA PHE A 73 4.02 17.99 -9.80
C PHE A 73 3.15 19.19 -9.39
N THR A 74 2.08 19.49 -10.12
CA THR A 74 1.13 20.56 -9.73
C THR A 74 -0.01 20.02 -8.87
N ARG A 75 -0.42 18.76 -9.10
CA ARG A 75 -1.44 18.05 -8.33
C ARG A 75 -1.09 16.57 -8.22
N VAL A 76 -1.25 16.01 -7.02
CA VAL A 76 -1.18 14.57 -6.76
C VAL A 76 -2.41 14.23 -5.92
N GLU A 77 -3.44 13.72 -6.57
CA GLU A 77 -4.70 13.32 -5.94
C GLU A 77 -4.67 11.84 -5.59
N VAL A 78 -5.06 11.51 -4.36
CA VAL A 78 -5.14 10.13 -3.88
C VAL A 78 -6.56 9.60 -4.12
N VAL A 79 -6.68 8.68 -5.08
CA VAL A 79 -7.94 7.98 -5.38
C VAL A 79 -8.13 6.82 -4.39
N ARG A 80 -7.04 6.13 -4.06
CA ARG A 80 -6.98 5.09 -3.04
C ARG A 80 -5.68 5.24 -2.26
N ASP A 81 -5.79 5.29 -0.94
CA ASP A 81 -4.66 5.42 -0.03
C ASP A 81 -4.20 4.05 0.48
N ALA A 82 -2.95 4.02 0.95
CA ALA A 82 -2.49 2.96 1.84
C ALA A 82 -3.35 3.04 3.12
N PRO A 83 -3.79 1.91 3.70
CA PRO A 83 -4.62 1.93 4.90
C PRO A 83 -4.01 2.65 6.10
N CYS A 84 -2.68 2.74 6.16
CA CYS A 84 -1.95 3.48 7.19
C CYS A 84 -1.86 4.99 6.95
N GLY A 85 -2.31 5.52 5.79
CA GLY A 85 -2.22 6.95 5.42
C GLY A 85 -0.93 7.38 4.72
N SER A 86 0.00 6.45 4.48
CA SER A 86 1.33 6.78 3.95
C SER A 86 1.29 7.36 2.53
N THR A 87 0.37 6.90 1.67
CA THR A 87 0.33 7.40 0.28
C THR A 87 -0.11 8.85 0.24
N TRP A 88 -1.11 9.23 1.04
CA TRP A 88 -1.49 10.63 1.16
C TRP A 88 -0.36 11.50 1.66
N PHE A 89 0.39 11.05 2.67
CA PHE A 89 1.56 11.78 3.15
C PHE A 89 2.61 11.97 2.05
N VAL A 90 2.94 10.92 1.31
CA VAL A 90 3.90 10.99 0.19
C VAL A 90 3.38 11.90 -0.93
N ALA A 91 2.10 11.79 -1.30
CA ALA A 91 1.48 12.65 -2.30
C ALA A 91 1.58 14.13 -1.90
N ARG A 92 1.48 14.42 -0.59
CA ARG A 92 1.66 15.78 -0.09
C ARG A 92 3.07 16.33 -0.24
N LYS A 93 4.08 15.47 -0.15
CA LYS A 93 5.50 15.82 -0.32
C LYS A 93 5.90 15.95 -1.79
N LEU A 94 5.26 15.19 -2.67
CA LEU A 94 5.46 15.29 -4.12
C LEU A 94 4.90 16.58 -4.71
N LYS A 95 3.82 17.14 -4.16
CA LYS A 95 3.25 18.38 -4.69
C LYS A 95 4.30 19.50 -4.70
N TRP A 96 4.55 20.07 -5.88
CA TRP A 96 5.56 21.09 -6.20
C TRP A 96 7.03 20.63 -6.13
N SER A 97 7.29 19.32 -6.05
CA SER A 97 8.65 18.78 -6.22
C SER A 97 8.99 18.59 -7.70
N ASP A 98 10.29 18.48 -8.00
CA ASP A 98 10.78 18.13 -9.33
C ASP A 98 10.42 16.68 -9.67
N ILE A 99 10.03 16.43 -10.92
CA ILE A 99 9.77 15.08 -11.43
C ILE A 99 11.06 14.26 -11.54
N ALA A 100 12.22 14.87 -11.73
CA ALA A 100 13.50 14.17 -11.82
C ALA A 100 13.82 13.42 -10.51
N ASP A 101 13.41 13.99 -9.37
CA ASP A 101 13.75 13.53 -8.03
C ASP A 101 12.61 12.76 -7.34
N TYR A 102 11.55 12.38 -8.07
CA TYR A 102 10.35 11.79 -7.47
C TYR A 102 10.65 10.53 -6.66
N LYS A 103 11.61 9.69 -7.10
CA LYS A 103 11.98 8.44 -6.41
C LYS A 103 12.59 8.73 -5.04
N GLU A 104 13.48 9.71 -4.98
CA GLU A 104 14.11 10.15 -3.74
C GLU A 104 13.08 10.82 -2.82
N THR A 105 12.24 11.69 -3.37
CA THR A 105 11.14 12.34 -2.64
C THR A 105 10.20 11.31 -2.00
N ILE A 106 9.80 10.28 -2.75
CA ILE A 106 8.98 9.17 -2.24
C ILE A 106 9.72 8.41 -1.15
N SER A 107 10.98 8.03 -1.39
CA SER A 107 11.77 7.26 -0.42
C SER A 107 11.90 8.01 0.90
N ASN A 108 12.33 9.28 0.86
CA ASN A 108 12.51 10.12 2.05
C ASN A 108 11.18 10.33 2.79
N ALA A 109 10.11 10.65 2.06
CA ALA A 109 8.79 10.84 2.67
C ALA A 109 8.29 9.54 3.32
N HIS A 110 8.38 8.40 2.63
CA HIS A 110 7.91 7.12 3.14
C HIS A 110 8.67 6.68 4.40
N HIS A 111 10.00 6.79 4.41
CA HIS A 111 10.81 6.42 5.58
C HIS A 111 10.63 7.37 6.76
N SER A 112 10.23 8.63 6.51
CA SER A 112 9.89 9.59 7.57
C SER A 112 8.48 9.41 8.14
N TYR A 113 7.62 8.64 7.46
CA TYR A 113 6.25 8.38 7.88
C TYR A 113 6.22 7.23 8.92
N PRO A 114 5.35 7.29 9.95
CA PRO A 114 5.14 6.17 10.88
C PRO A 114 4.39 5.01 10.21
N CYS A 115 5.03 4.37 9.24
CA CYS A 115 4.51 3.20 8.56
C CYS A 115 4.38 2.04 9.56
N THR A 116 3.32 1.25 9.44
CA THR A 116 3.09 0.07 10.29
C THR A 116 3.93 -1.13 9.87
N ALA A 117 4.49 -1.10 8.66
CA ALA A 117 5.34 -2.15 8.11
C ALA A 117 6.71 -2.20 8.79
N SER A 118 7.17 -3.40 9.10
CA SER A 118 8.44 -3.66 9.74
C SER A 118 9.63 -3.45 8.79
N MET A 119 10.74 -2.99 9.38
CA MET A 119 12.06 -2.92 8.76
C MET A 119 12.85 -4.22 8.92
N ASP A 120 12.31 -5.21 9.64
CA ASP A 120 12.95 -6.51 9.74
C ASP A 120 12.92 -7.24 8.39
N ARG A 121 13.99 -7.99 8.13
CA ARG A 121 14.14 -8.75 6.88
C ARG A 121 13.08 -9.86 6.82
N ASP A 122 12.25 -9.83 5.79
CA ASP A 122 11.28 -10.87 5.53
C ASP A 122 11.85 -11.93 4.58
N VAL A 123 11.78 -13.20 4.97
CA VAL A 123 12.29 -14.31 4.15
C VAL A 123 11.46 -14.52 2.88
N GLN A 124 10.15 -14.25 2.92
CA GLN A 124 9.27 -14.49 1.76
C GLN A 124 9.39 -13.40 0.70
N LEU A 125 9.68 -12.17 1.12
CA LEU A 125 9.88 -11.03 0.21
C LEU A 125 11.34 -10.85 -0.23
N GLU A 126 12.29 -11.52 0.44
CA GLU A 126 13.74 -11.34 0.29
C GLU A 126 14.22 -9.88 0.56
N ASP A 127 13.36 -9.08 1.20
CA ASP A 127 13.51 -7.66 1.53
C ASP A 127 12.67 -7.35 2.79
N THR A 128 12.56 -6.08 3.20
CA THR A 128 11.69 -5.66 4.30
C THR A 128 10.25 -5.43 3.82
N ILE A 129 9.29 -5.61 4.73
CA ILE A 129 7.88 -5.34 4.42
C ILE A 129 7.68 -3.83 4.17
N LEU A 130 8.42 -2.98 4.88
CA LEU A 130 8.42 -1.53 4.67
C LEU A 130 8.90 -1.17 3.25
N HIS A 131 10.03 -1.72 2.78
CA HIS A 131 10.50 -1.46 1.41
C HIS A 131 9.48 -1.88 0.37
N LYS A 132 8.78 -3.01 0.59
CA LYS A 132 7.68 -3.41 -0.28
C LYS A 132 6.57 -2.37 -0.34
N GLY A 133 6.23 -1.74 0.79
CA GLY A 133 5.31 -0.61 0.86
C GLY A 133 5.80 0.61 0.05
N GLY A 134 7.08 0.94 0.16
CA GLY A 134 7.72 2.00 -0.62
C GLY A 134 7.66 1.74 -2.14
N TYR A 135 7.95 0.51 -2.57
CA TYR A 135 7.84 0.12 -3.98
C TYR A 135 6.40 0.22 -4.49
N ILE A 136 5.42 -0.12 -3.66
CA ILE A 136 3.99 -0.04 -4.02
C ILE A 136 3.56 1.42 -4.27
N ILE A 137 3.96 2.36 -3.40
CA ILE A 137 3.65 3.79 -3.60
C ILE A 137 4.38 4.32 -4.84
N ARG A 138 5.63 3.92 -5.05
CA ARG A 138 6.39 4.30 -6.25
C ARG A 138 5.72 3.80 -7.53
N GLU A 139 5.26 2.55 -7.56
CA GLU A 139 4.51 1.99 -8.69
C GLU A 139 3.22 2.80 -8.94
N ALA A 140 2.53 3.25 -7.90
CA ALA A 140 1.33 4.08 -8.03
C ALA A 140 1.63 5.46 -8.65
N VAL A 141 2.75 6.08 -8.28
CA VAL A 141 3.21 7.34 -8.89
C VAL A 141 3.60 7.12 -10.35
N GLU A 142 4.41 6.09 -10.64
CA GLU A 142 4.82 5.75 -12.01
C GLU A 142 3.62 5.44 -12.92
N LYS A 143 2.53 4.88 -12.38
CA LYS A 143 1.26 4.70 -13.11
C LYS A 143 0.50 6.00 -13.31
N GLY A 144 0.42 6.86 -12.30
CA GLY A 144 -0.28 8.14 -12.40
C GLY A 144 0.41 9.15 -13.33
N LEU A 145 1.70 8.94 -13.63
CA LEU A 145 2.47 9.71 -14.61
C LEU A 145 2.26 9.28 -16.07
N ARG A 146 1.58 8.14 -16.31
CA ARG A 146 1.22 7.66 -17.65
C ARG A 146 -0.15 8.19 -18.06
#